data_AF-A0AAJ6TBJ3-F1
#
_entry.id   AF-A0AAJ6TBJ3-F1
#
_cell.length_a   1.000
_cell.length_b   1.000
_cell.length_c   1.000
_cell.angle_alpha   90.00
_cell.angle_beta   90.00
_cell.angle_gamma   90.00
#
_symmetry.space_group_name_H-M   'P 1'
#
loop_
_entity.id
_entity.type
_entity.pdbx_description
1 polymer ?
#
loop_
_entity_poly.entity_id
_entity_poly.type
_entity_poly.pdbx_seq_one_letter_code
_entity_poly.pdbx_strand_id
1 'polypeptide(L)'
;MFGKRYSSSSINIPSSATFGSCIWKMENQHDDNCCLFTPSIITVTVSIVLIAITRVFYILCQSGKPLRPSKSPKSLSTLIVLGSGGHTAEMINVLNVLLQTDRFCPRFYVAAATDNMSLQKAHLLEENVFNLNGGKGGSTQFLQIYRSREVGQSYITSVGTTFLALVHALWLMIRIRPQVVLCNGPGTCVPLCVIAFLFKMVGVRWSSVFYVESIARVRKLSLSGLLLYKLRIADQFFVQWPQLQRKYPRAHYVGCLM
;
A
#
# COMPACT_ATOMS: atom_id res chain seq x y z
N MET A 1 -45.09 -61.15 64.34
CA MET A 1 -45.82 -60.73 63.11
C MET A 1 -45.19 -59.44 62.61
N PHE A 2 -44.77 -59.41 61.34
CA PHE A 2 -43.95 -58.40 60.67
C PHE A 2 -44.68 -57.08 60.34
N GLY A 3 -43.96 -55.94 60.23
CA GLY A 3 -44.28 -54.91 59.20
C GLY A 3 -44.26 -53.39 59.55
N LYS A 4 -43.09 -52.74 59.37
CA LYS A 4 -42.75 -51.38 58.86
C LYS A 4 -43.76 -50.16 58.79
N ARG A 5 -43.26 -49.02 59.31
CA ARG A 5 -42.99 -47.65 58.75
C ARG A 5 -44.05 -46.75 58.04
N TYR A 6 -44.08 -45.49 58.55
CA TYR A 6 -44.08 -44.12 57.93
C TYR A 6 -45.30 -43.49 57.19
N SER A 7 -45.70 -42.31 57.72
CA SER A 7 -46.02 -40.99 57.12
C SER A 7 -47.03 -40.83 55.96
N SER A 8 -47.97 -39.89 56.11
CA SER A 8 -48.32 -38.91 55.05
C SER A 8 -49.16 -37.74 55.58
N SER A 9 -48.62 -36.54 55.43
CA SER A 9 -49.27 -35.25 55.62
C SER A 9 -49.99 -34.84 54.32
N SER A 10 -51.29 -34.55 54.39
CA SER A 10 -52.07 -34.07 53.25
C SER A 10 -51.86 -32.55 53.05
N ILE A 11 -51.29 -32.18 51.91
CA ILE A 11 -51.14 -30.79 51.44
C ILE A 11 -52.28 -30.46 50.49
N ASN A 12 -52.95 -29.34 50.76
CA ASN A 12 -53.98 -28.71 49.93
C ASN A 12 -53.42 -28.31 48.55
N ILE A 13 -54.20 -28.58 47.50
CA ILE A 13 -53.97 -28.08 46.14
C ILE A 13 -54.92 -26.89 45.90
N PRO A 14 -54.44 -25.72 45.45
CA PRO A 14 -55.28 -24.78 44.71
C PRO A 14 -54.88 -24.72 43.22
N SER A 15 -55.93 -24.86 42.41
CA SER A 15 -56.21 -24.33 41.07
C SER A 15 -55.07 -23.73 40.20
N SER A 16 -54.87 -24.38 39.05
CA SER A 16 -54.84 -23.79 37.70
C SER A 16 -54.53 -22.29 37.55
N ALA A 17 -53.26 -21.91 37.62
CA ALA A 17 -52.73 -20.75 36.92
C ALA A 17 -51.20 -20.87 36.84
N THR A 18 -50.63 -21.29 35.71
CA THR A 18 -49.22 -21.00 35.25
C THR A 18 -48.76 -21.98 34.16
N PHE A 19 -49.26 -21.83 32.93
CA PHE A 19 -48.53 -22.39 31.77
C PHE A 19 -48.58 -21.45 30.56
N GLY A 20 -49.71 -20.81 30.29
CA GLY A 20 -49.86 -19.85 29.18
C GLY A 20 -49.01 -18.57 29.30
N SER A 21 -48.89 -17.98 30.49
CA SER A 21 -48.11 -16.75 30.69
C SER A 21 -46.59 -16.94 30.65
N CYS A 22 -46.10 -18.18 30.78
CA CYS A 22 -44.66 -18.46 30.71
C CYS A 22 -44.19 -18.59 29.25
N ILE A 23 -45.00 -19.19 28.38
CA ILE A 23 -44.69 -19.32 26.94
C ILE A 23 -44.72 -17.96 26.24
N TRP A 24 -45.71 -17.11 26.52
CA TRP A 24 -45.76 -15.74 25.95
C TRP A 24 -44.59 -14.85 26.39
N LYS A 25 -43.98 -15.16 27.55
CA LYS A 25 -42.83 -14.41 28.07
C LYS A 25 -41.49 -14.93 27.56
N MET A 26 -41.43 -16.19 27.10
CA MET A 26 -40.25 -16.76 26.44
C MET A 26 -40.19 -16.42 24.94
N GLU A 27 -41.32 -16.33 24.24
CA GLU A 27 -41.36 -15.91 22.82
C GLU A 27 -40.89 -14.46 22.65
N ASN A 28 -41.37 -13.53 23.48
CA ASN A 28 -40.97 -12.10 23.40
C ASN A 28 -39.52 -11.82 23.83
N GLN A 29 -38.88 -12.66 24.65
CA GLN A 29 -37.49 -12.43 25.06
C GLN A 29 -36.48 -12.74 23.94
N HIS A 30 -36.86 -13.51 22.92
CA HIS A 30 -35.97 -13.87 21.82
C HIS A 30 -35.94 -12.81 20.70
N ASP A 31 -37.03 -12.04 20.53
CA ASP A 31 -37.13 -10.98 19.52
C ASP A 31 -36.56 -9.62 19.99
N ASP A 32 -36.67 -9.29 21.27
CA ASP A 32 -36.21 -7.99 21.81
C ASP A 32 -34.68 -7.83 21.79
N ASN A 33 -33.93 -8.93 21.89
CA ASN A 33 -32.47 -8.90 21.83
C ASN A 33 -31.91 -8.70 20.40
N CYS A 34 -32.70 -8.99 19.36
CA CYS A 34 -32.28 -8.80 17.97
C CYS A 34 -32.38 -7.33 17.53
N CYS A 35 -33.40 -6.62 18.03
CA CYS A 35 -33.67 -5.22 17.70
C CYS A 35 -32.79 -4.21 18.45
N LEU A 36 -32.20 -4.58 19.59
CA LEU A 36 -31.27 -3.71 20.32
C LEU A 36 -29.82 -3.82 19.82
N PHE A 37 -29.39 -4.98 19.31
CA PHE A 37 -28.05 -5.17 18.75
C PHE A 37 -27.88 -4.53 17.36
N THR A 38 -28.93 -4.51 16.55
CA THR A 38 -28.89 -3.96 15.18
C THR A 38 -28.57 -2.45 15.11
N PRO A 39 -29.18 -1.53 15.90
CA PRO A 39 -28.80 -0.11 15.87
C PRO A 39 -27.38 0.12 16.41
N SER A 40 -26.90 -0.70 17.36
CA SER A 40 -25.52 -0.62 17.85
C SER A 40 -24.50 -1.07 16.80
N ILE A 41 -24.77 -2.13 16.03
CA ILE A 41 -23.89 -2.57 14.95
C ILE A 41 -23.89 -1.53 13.81
N ILE A 42 -25.06 -0.98 13.46
CA ILE A 42 -25.17 0.06 12.42
C ILE A 42 -24.43 1.33 12.84
N THR A 43 -24.57 1.77 14.09
CA THR A 43 -23.86 2.98 14.57
C THR A 43 -22.34 2.77 14.64
N VAL A 44 -21.87 1.60 15.08
CA VAL A 44 -20.44 1.25 15.07
C VAL A 44 -19.89 1.18 13.66
N THR A 45 -20.60 0.53 12.72
CA THR A 45 -20.15 0.43 11.32
C THR A 45 -20.12 1.80 10.64
N VAL A 46 -21.14 2.64 10.82
CA VAL A 46 -21.15 4.02 10.31
C VAL A 46 -20.00 4.85 10.89
N SER A 47 -19.72 4.72 12.19
CA SER A 47 -18.61 5.42 12.84
C SER A 47 -17.26 4.99 12.28
N ILE A 48 -17.05 3.69 12.07
CA ILE A 48 -15.83 3.14 11.45
C ILE A 48 -15.67 3.66 10.02
N VAL A 49 -16.76 3.68 9.23
CA VAL A 49 -16.73 4.19 7.86
C VAL A 49 -16.39 5.69 7.85
N LEU A 50 -16.96 6.49 8.76
CA LEU A 50 -16.66 7.91 8.85
C LEU A 50 -15.19 8.17 9.25
N ILE A 51 -14.66 7.40 10.20
CA ILE A 51 -13.24 7.45 10.58
C ILE A 51 -12.35 7.05 9.39
N ALA A 52 -12.75 6.03 8.63
CA ALA A 52 -12.02 5.62 7.43
C ALA A 52 -12.05 6.72 6.35
N ILE A 53 -13.21 7.33 6.07
CA ILE A 53 -13.35 8.41 5.09
C ILE A 53 -12.53 9.63 5.51
N THR A 54 -12.64 10.06 6.77
CA THR A 54 -11.85 11.19 7.30
C THR A 54 -10.35 10.90 7.23
N ARG A 55 -9.94 9.65 7.50
CA ARG A 55 -8.54 9.23 7.36
C ARG A 55 -8.07 9.26 5.91
N VAL A 56 -8.87 8.74 4.98
CA VAL A 56 -8.57 8.78 3.54
C VAL A 56 -8.46 10.22 3.07
N PHE A 57 -9.40 11.09 3.46
CA PHE A 57 -9.37 12.51 3.11
C PHE A 57 -8.14 13.22 3.69
N TYR A 58 -7.82 12.97 4.97
CA TYR A 58 -6.61 13.48 5.61
C TYR A 58 -5.35 13.07 4.84
N ILE A 59 -5.26 11.80 4.44
CA ILE A 59 -4.14 11.29 3.65
C ILE A 59 -4.09 11.94 2.27
N LEU A 60 -5.21 12.08 1.56
CA LEU A 60 -5.28 12.73 0.25
C LEU A 60 -4.92 14.22 0.31
N CYS A 61 -5.21 14.89 1.42
CA CYS A 61 -4.80 16.28 1.68
C CYS A 61 -3.34 16.40 2.12
N GLN A 62 -2.77 15.33 2.68
CA GLN A 62 -1.37 15.28 3.09
C GLN A 62 -0.46 14.77 1.96
N SER A 63 -0.98 13.95 1.05
CA SER A 63 -0.34 13.53 -0.20
C SER A 63 -0.03 14.76 -1.04
N GLY A 64 1.25 15.04 -1.25
CA GLY A 64 1.72 16.27 -1.92
C GLY A 64 2.54 17.19 -1.03
N LYS A 65 2.42 17.08 0.31
CA LYS A 65 3.28 17.85 1.20
C LYS A 65 4.65 17.17 1.31
N PRO A 66 5.75 17.93 1.31
CA PRO A 66 7.07 17.35 1.54
C PRO A 66 7.08 16.63 2.88
N LEU A 67 7.77 15.48 2.92
CA LEU A 67 8.07 14.79 4.17
C LEU A 67 8.57 15.82 5.18
N ARG A 68 7.91 15.93 6.34
CA ARG A 68 8.40 16.81 7.41
C ARG A 68 9.83 16.37 7.71
N PRO A 69 10.82 17.28 7.64
CA PRO A 69 12.19 16.92 7.95
C PRO A 69 12.20 16.40 9.39
N SER A 70 12.46 15.10 9.54
CA SER A 70 12.72 14.53 10.86
C SER A 70 13.94 15.24 11.42
N LYS A 71 13.88 15.67 12.69
CA LYS A 71 14.94 16.44 13.38
C LYS A 71 16.30 15.70 13.46
N SER A 72 16.42 14.49 12.94
CA SER A 72 17.63 13.67 12.94
C SER A 72 17.97 13.21 11.51
N PRO A 73 19.25 13.17 11.12
CA PRO A 73 19.71 12.57 9.87
C PRO A 73 19.66 11.03 9.99
N LYS A 74 18.45 10.47 10.03
CA LYS A 74 18.27 9.02 9.95
C LYS A 74 18.30 8.61 8.49
N SER A 75 19.05 7.56 8.20
CA SER A 75 19.11 6.97 6.87
C SER A 75 17.72 6.44 6.49
N LEU A 76 17.29 6.73 5.26
CA LEU A 76 15.96 6.40 4.75
C LEU A 76 16.04 5.13 3.92
N SER A 77 15.33 4.09 4.35
CA SER A 77 15.19 2.88 3.55
C SER A 77 14.48 3.20 2.23
N THR A 78 15.17 2.98 1.11
CA THR A 78 14.74 3.44 -0.22
C THR A 78 14.56 2.26 -1.16
N LEU A 79 13.36 2.14 -1.73
CA LEU A 79 13.03 1.19 -2.78
C LEU A 79 13.11 1.88 -4.13
N ILE A 80 13.89 1.33 -5.04
CA ILE A 80 14.15 1.87 -6.37
C ILE A 80 13.60 0.87 -7.38
N VAL A 81 12.62 1.29 -8.17
CA VAL A 81 12.02 0.47 -9.22
C VAL A 81 12.69 0.78 -10.54
N LEU A 82 13.38 -0.20 -11.11
CA LEU A 82 14.04 -0.14 -12.40
C LEU A 82 13.05 -0.56 -13.49
N GLY A 83 12.86 0.32 -14.48
CA GLY A 83 12.26 -0.07 -15.76
C GLY A 83 13.28 -0.76 -16.67
N SER A 84 12.80 -1.24 -17.82
CA SER A 84 13.64 -1.84 -18.86
C SER A 84 14.09 -0.83 -19.90
N GLY A 85 15.32 -0.99 -20.41
CA GLY A 85 15.86 -0.20 -21.51
C GLY A 85 16.11 1.27 -21.15
N GLY A 86 15.46 2.19 -21.87
CA GLY A 86 15.64 3.64 -21.66
C GLY A 86 15.24 4.12 -20.26
N HIS A 87 14.20 3.51 -19.67
CA HIS A 87 13.81 3.80 -18.29
C HIS A 87 14.89 3.42 -17.27
N THR A 88 15.64 2.34 -17.52
CA THR A 88 16.79 2.00 -16.67
C THR A 88 17.83 3.09 -16.72
N ALA A 89 18.18 3.56 -17.92
CA ALA A 89 19.20 4.58 -18.12
C ALA A 89 18.84 5.89 -17.41
N GLU A 90 17.58 6.33 -17.54
CA GLU A 90 17.05 7.48 -16.81
C GLU A 90 17.21 7.32 -15.29
N MET A 91 16.80 6.16 -14.75
CA MET A 91 16.87 5.92 -13.32
C MET A 91 18.31 5.88 -12.81
N ILE A 92 19.20 5.22 -13.56
CA ILE A 92 20.64 5.15 -13.25
C ILE A 92 21.28 6.54 -13.20
N ASN A 93 20.90 7.45 -14.10
CA ASN A 93 21.43 8.82 -14.08
C ASN A 93 20.95 9.61 -12.85
N VAL A 94 19.67 9.47 -12.50
CA VAL A 94 19.11 10.07 -11.27
C VAL A 94 19.81 9.50 -10.03
N LEU A 95 20.09 8.19 -10.02
CA LEU A 95 20.80 7.54 -8.93
C LEU A 95 22.25 8.00 -8.80
N ASN A 96 22.99 8.20 -9.88
CA ASN A 96 24.37 8.71 -9.81
C ASN A 96 24.48 10.00 -8.97
N VAL A 97 23.46 10.86 -9.03
CA VAL A 97 23.38 12.08 -8.22
C VAL A 97 22.92 11.76 -6.79
N LEU A 98 21.89 10.92 -6.62
CA LEU A 98 21.32 10.61 -5.30
C LEU A 98 22.27 9.78 -4.41
N LEU A 99 23.04 8.86 -4.99
CA LEU A 99 23.91 7.93 -4.27
C LEU A 99 25.16 8.58 -3.69
N GLN A 100 25.46 9.82 -4.08
CA GLN A 100 26.46 10.65 -3.41
C GLN A 100 26.04 11.02 -1.98
N THR A 101 24.75 10.86 -1.65
CA THR A 101 24.24 11.11 -0.30
C THR A 101 23.96 9.81 0.45
N ASP A 102 24.66 9.56 1.56
CA ASP A 102 24.44 8.41 2.46
C ASP A 102 23.06 8.41 3.17
N ARG A 103 22.19 9.35 2.82
CA ARG A 103 20.88 9.55 3.40
C ARG A 103 19.85 8.50 2.98
N PHE A 104 20.09 7.74 1.91
CA PHE A 104 19.12 6.81 1.32
C PHE A 104 19.44 5.33 1.53
N CYS A 105 20.25 5.00 2.53
CA CYS A 105 20.58 3.62 2.90
C CYS A 105 19.63 3.07 3.99
N PRO A 106 19.24 1.77 3.97
CA PRO A 106 19.51 0.74 2.95
C PRO A 106 18.77 0.98 1.62
N ARG A 107 19.35 0.46 0.52
CA ARG A 107 18.83 0.61 -0.85
C ARG A 107 18.36 -0.73 -1.41
N PHE A 108 17.13 -0.77 -1.91
CA PHE A 108 16.52 -1.96 -2.48
C PHE A 108 16.21 -1.71 -3.95
N TYR A 109 16.84 -2.46 -4.84
CA TYR A 109 16.62 -2.37 -6.27
C TYR A 109 15.61 -3.44 -6.68
N VAL A 110 14.57 -3.05 -7.41
CA VAL A 110 13.55 -3.94 -7.93
C VAL A 110 13.48 -3.81 -9.44
N ALA A 111 13.73 -4.90 -10.16
CA ALA A 111 13.56 -4.97 -11.61
C ALA A 111 12.51 -6.02 -11.98
N ALA A 112 11.97 -5.93 -13.20
CA ALA A 112 11.10 -6.97 -13.71
C ALA A 112 11.85 -8.31 -13.83
N ALA A 113 11.21 -9.44 -13.53
CA ALA A 113 11.81 -10.77 -13.64
C ALA A 113 12.32 -11.10 -15.06
N THR A 114 11.70 -10.50 -16.08
CA THR A 114 12.09 -10.62 -17.49
C THR A 114 13.21 -9.65 -17.90
N ASP A 115 13.78 -8.88 -16.97
CA ASP A 115 14.79 -7.86 -17.22
C ASP A 115 16.01 -7.99 -16.30
N ASN A 116 16.90 -8.93 -16.64
CA ASN A 116 18.14 -9.17 -15.91
C ASN A 116 19.21 -8.09 -16.17
N MET A 117 19.19 -7.46 -17.36
CA MET A 117 20.19 -6.45 -17.74
C MET A 117 20.10 -5.21 -16.86
N SER A 118 18.90 -4.79 -16.49
CA SER A 118 18.71 -3.62 -15.62
C SER A 118 19.27 -3.82 -14.22
N LEU A 119 19.11 -5.03 -13.67
CA LEU A 119 19.63 -5.38 -12.35
C LEU A 119 21.16 -5.44 -12.35
N GLN A 120 21.75 -5.98 -13.42
CA GLN A 120 23.21 -5.96 -13.62
C GLN A 120 23.76 -4.53 -13.71
N LYS A 121 23.10 -3.62 -14.44
CA LYS A 121 23.52 -2.21 -14.50
C LYS A 121 23.50 -1.52 -13.14
N ALA A 122 22.49 -1.80 -12.32
CA ALA A 122 22.43 -1.25 -10.96
C ALA A 122 23.52 -1.83 -10.05
N HIS A 123 23.85 -3.12 -10.19
CA HIS A 123 24.96 -3.73 -9.46
C HIS A 123 26.30 -3.07 -9.79
N LEU A 124 26.61 -2.90 -11.09
CA LEU A 124 27.85 -2.25 -11.54
C LEU A 124 27.96 -0.82 -11.02
N LEU A 125 26.83 -0.09 -10.98
CA LEU A 125 26.81 1.26 -10.47
C LEU A 125 27.08 1.31 -8.95
N GLU A 126 26.49 0.41 -8.17
CA GLU A 126 26.78 0.32 -6.73
C GLU A 126 28.24 -0.10 -6.46
N GLU A 127 28.80 -1.00 -7.27
CA GLU A 127 30.20 -1.42 -7.20
C GLU A 127 31.15 -0.25 -7.49
N ASN A 128 30.84 0.56 -8.52
CA ASN A 128 31.62 1.76 -8.84
C ASN A 128 31.58 2.76 -7.67
N VAL A 129 30.41 3.01 -7.08
CA VAL A 129 30.27 3.89 -5.92
C VAL A 129 31.00 3.34 -4.70
N PHE A 130 30.94 2.03 -4.47
CA PHE A 130 31.67 1.36 -3.39
C PHE A 130 33.19 1.54 -3.51
N ASN A 131 33.72 1.38 -4.73
CA ASN A 131 35.14 1.56 -5.02
C ASN A 131 35.57 3.03 -4.83
N LEU A 132 34.77 4.00 -5.28
CA LEU A 132 35.04 5.43 -5.11
C LEU A 132 35.02 5.85 -3.64
N ASN A 133 34.14 5.27 -2.83
CA ASN A 133 33.99 5.59 -1.41
C ASN A 133 34.93 4.79 -0.49
N GLY A 134 35.94 4.12 -1.04
CA GLY A 134 36.97 3.42 -0.26
C GLY A 134 36.44 2.25 0.57
N GLY A 135 35.43 1.54 0.06
CA GLY A 135 34.88 0.34 0.72
C GLY A 135 33.81 0.59 1.78
N LYS A 136 33.32 1.83 1.91
CA LYS A 136 32.10 2.14 2.69
C LYS A 136 30.85 1.86 1.85
N GLY A 137 30.44 0.60 1.82
CA GLY A 137 29.20 0.16 1.17
C GLY A 137 28.00 0.27 2.07
N GLY A 138 27.00 1.05 1.67
CA GLY A 138 25.65 0.93 2.24
C GLY A 138 25.06 -0.45 1.94
N SER A 139 24.18 -0.94 2.81
CA SER A 139 23.48 -2.20 2.54
C SER A 139 22.57 -2.07 1.31
N THR A 140 22.89 -2.86 0.28
CA THR A 140 22.16 -2.93 -0.99
C THR A 140 21.55 -4.32 -1.15
N GLN A 141 20.33 -4.38 -1.68
CA GLN A 141 19.70 -5.64 -2.02
C GLN A 141 19.02 -5.53 -3.38
N PHE A 142 19.19 -6.55 -4.20
CA PHE A 142 18.61 -6.64 -5.54
C PHE A 142 17.50 -7.69 -5.55
N LEU A 143 16.31 -7.30 -5.99
CA LEU A 143 15.11 -8.14 -6.01
C LEU A 143 14.44 -8.07 -7.38
N GLN A 144 13.68 -9.11 -7.69
CA GLN A 144 12.89 -9.19 -8.92
C GLN A 144 11.41 -9.18 -8.58
N ILE A 145 10.61 -8.64 -9.50
CA ILE A 145 9.14 -8.61 -9.41
C ILE A 145 8.51 -9.02 -10.74
N TYR A 146 7.36 -9.67 -10.69
CA TYR A 146 6.58 -9.97 -11.88
C TYR A 146 6.10 -8.70 -12.57
N ARG A 147 6.13 -8.67 -13.91
CA ARG A 147 5.49 -7.59 -14.67
C ARG A 147 3.97 -7.71 -14.58
N SER A 148 3.30 -6.58 -14.44
CA SER A 148 1.83 -6.52 -14.48
C SER A 148 1.27 -6.89 -15.86
N ARG A 149 2.00 -6.56 -16.93
CA ARG A 149 1.63 -6.87 -18.31
C ARG A 149 2.88 -7.08 -19.15
N GLU A 150 2.90 -8.14 -19.94
CA GLU A 150 3.93 -8.35 -20.96
C GLU A 150 3.58 -7.64 -22.27
N VAL A 151 4.60 -7.30 -23.06
CA VAL A 151 4.42 -6.59 -24.34
C VAL A 151 3.66 -7.50 -25.30
N GLY A 152 2.50 -7.04 -25.80
CA GLY A 152 1.63 -7.82 -26.69
C GLY A 152 0.54 -8.64 -26.00
N GLN A 153 0.47 -8.64 -24.67
CA GLN A 153 -0.55 -9.38 -23.92
C GLN A 153 -1.95 -8.71 -24.02
N SER A 154 -3.00 -9.53 -24.11
CA SER A 154 -4.40 -9.07 -24.13
C SER A 154 -4.81 -8.42 -22.80
N TYR A 155 -5.71 -7.42 -22.85
CA TYR A 155 -6.16 -6.70 -21.65
C TYR A 155 -6.82 -7.60 -20.60
N ILE A 156 -7.50 -8.67 -21.02
CA ILE A 156 -8.21 -9.59 -20.13
C ILE A 156 -7.21 -10.45 -19.35
N THR A 157 -6.25 -11.07 -20.04
CA THR A 157 -5.21 -11.89 -19.37
C THR A 157 -4.27 -11.04 -18.52
N SER A 158 -4.10 -9.76 -18.89
CA SER A 158 -3.32 -8.78 -18.12
C SER A 158 -3.86 -8.55 -16.72
N VAL A 159 -5.17 -8.75 -16.47
CA VAL A 159 -5.74 -8.58 -15.13
C VAL A 159 -5.18 -9.63 -14.17
N GLY A 160 -5.10 -10.89 -14.62
CA GLY A 160 -4.57 -12.00 -13.80
C GLY A 160 -3.09 -11.80 -13.46
N THR A 161 -2.27 -11.44 -14.45
CA THR A 161 -0.84 -11.16 -14.21
C THR A 161 -0.63 -9.92 -13.34
N THR A 162 -1.49 -8.91 -13.45
CA THR A 162 -1.45 -7.74 -12.56
C THR A 162 -1.79 -8.11 -11.13
N PHE A 163 -2.78 -8.99 -10.90
CA PHE A 163 -3.11 -9.46 -9.56
C PHE A 163 -1.96 -10.27 -8.95
N LEU A 164 -1.35 -11.19 -9.70
CA LEU A 164 -0.18 -11.94 -9.24
C LEU A 164 1.00 -11.00 -8.89
N ALA A 165 1.26 -10.01 -9.76
CA ALA A 165 2.25 -8.97 -9.48
C ALA A 165 1.92 -8.16 -8.23
N LEU A 166 0.64 -7.88 -7.96
CA LEU A 166 0.18 -7.19 -6.75
C LEU A 166 0.42 -8.03 -5.49
N VAL A 167 0.09 -9.32 -5.50
CA VAL A 167 0.34 -10.21 -4.35
C VAL A 167 1.84 -10.30 -4.06
N HIS A 168 2.66 -10.47 -5.10
CA HIS A 168 4.11 -10.52 -4.95
C HIS A 168 4.69 -9.18 -4.45
N ALA A 169 4.21 -8.06 -5.01
CA ALA A 169 4.56 -6.73 -4.56
C ALA A 169 4.18 -6.49 -3.09
N LEU A 170 3.03 -7.01 -2.66
CA LEU A 170 2.54 -6.87 -1.29
C LEU A 170 3.48 -7.56 -0.31
N TRP A 171 3.83 -8.81 -0.60
CA TRP A 171 4.81 -9.56 0.20
C TRP A 171 6.15 -8.82 0.29
N LEU A 172 6.64 -8.29 -0.84
CA LEU A 172 7.88 -7.53 -0.91
C LEU A 172 7.84 -6.25 -0.05
N MET A 173 6.75 -5.49 -0.13
CA MET A 173 6.55 -4.25 0.62
C MET A 173 6.46 -4.50 2.14
N ILE A 174 5.85 -5.62 2.57
CA ILE A 174 5.78 -6.01 3.99
C ILE A 174 7.16 -6.41 4.53
N ARG A 175 7.97 -7.09 3.71
CA ARG A 175 9.31 -7.57 4.08
C ARG A 175 10.33 -6.42 4.15
N ILE A 176 10.39 -5.60 3.11
CA ILE A 176 11.39 -4.51 2.99
C ILE A 176 11.00 -3.29 3.84
N ARG A 177 9.70 -2.97 3.91
CA ARG A 177 9.13 -1.78 4.58
C ARG A 177 9.82 -0.47 4.17
N PRO A 178 9.88 -0.12 2.88
CA PRO A 178 10.57 1.09 2.44
C PRO A 178 9.90 2.37 2.95
N GLN A 179 10.72 3.39 3.26
CA GLN A 179 10.25 4.73 3.62
C GLN A 179 10.08 5.61 2.38
N VAL A 180 10.92 5.38 1.37
CA VAL A 180 10.92 6.09 0.11
C VAL A 180 10.77 5.07 -1.02
N VAL A 181 9.87 5.33 -1.97
CA VAL A 181 9.71 4.54 -3.18
C VAL A 181 9.98 5.47 -4.36
N LEU A 182 11.07 5.20 -5.08
CA LEU A 182 11.46 5.91 -6.29
C LEU A 182 11.11 5.05 -7.51
N CYS A 183 10.38 5.62 -8.45
CA CYS A 183 9.96 4.91 -9.65
C CYS A 183 9.87 5.85 -10.85
N ASN A 184 10.13 5.31 -12.03
CA ASN A 184 9.82 5.99 -13.29
C ASN A 184 8.73 5.23 -14.07
N GLY A 185 8.58 5.53 -15.36
CA GLY A 185 7.48 5.11 -16.24
C GLY A 185 6.98 3.65 -16.33
N PRO A 186 7.70 2.54 -15.97
CA PRO A 186 7.19 1.20 -16.28
C PRO A 186 5.89 0.84 -15.56
N GLY A 187 5.03 0.05 -16.22
CA GLY A 187 3.81 -0.49 -15.61
C GLY A 187 4.08 -1.32 -14.33
N THR A 188 5.27 -1.89 -14.21
CA THR A 188 5.73 -2.66 -13.04
C THR A 188 5.77 -1.83 -11.74
N CYS A 189 5.87 -0.50 -11.81
CA CYS A 189 5.86 0.33 -10.60
C CYS A 189 4.46 0.51 -10.01
N VAL A 190 3.40 0.33 -10.81
CA VAL A 190 2.02 0.63 -10.40
C VAL A 190 1.58 -0.22 -9.19
N PRO A 191 1.76 -1.55 -9.17
CA PRO A 191 1.39 -2.36 -7.99
C PRO A 191 2.09 -1.90 -6.71
N LEU A 192 3.41 -1.64 -6.77
CA LEU A 192 4.19 -1.19 -5.63
C LEU A 192 3.69 0.14 -5.08
N CYS A 193 3.39 1.10 -5.96
CA CYS A 193 2.87 2.40 -5.58
C CYS A 193 1.46 2.30 -4.98
N VAL A 194 0.59 1.47 -5.55
CA VAL A 194 -0.76 1.22 -5.02
C VAL A 194 -0.67 0.63 -3.62
N ILE A 195 0.20 -0.35 -3.39
CA ILE A 195 0.40 -0.94 -2.06
C ILE A 195 0.96 0.07 -1.06
N ALA A 196 1.93 0.89 -1.47
CA ALA A 196 2.45 1.96 -0.62
C ALA A 196 1.33 2.93 -0.18
N PHE A 197 0.42 3.26 -1.10
CA PHE A 197 -0.76 4.08 -0.79
C PHE A 197 -1.77 3.36 0.11
N LEU A 198 -2.02 2.06 -0.12
CA LEU A 198 -2.86 1.24 0.75
C LEU A 198 -2.33 1.21 2.20
N PHE A 199 -1.02 1.03 2.38
CA PHE A 199 -0.39 1.07 3.72
C PHE A 199 -0.51 2.43 4.39
N LYS A 200 -0.48 3.51 3.60
CA LYS A 200 -0.76 4.86 4.08
C LYS A 200 -2.21 4.96 4.56
N MET A 201 -3.17 4.47 3.77
CA MET A 201 -4.61 4.47 4.10
C MET A 201 -4.94 3.69 5.37
N VAL A 202 -4.41 2.47 5.50
CA VAL A 202 -4.62 1.63 6.70
C VAL A 202 -3.87 2.16 7.92
N GLY A 203 -2.98 3.14 7.74
CA GLY A 203 -2.21 3.74 8.84
C GLY A 203 -1.06 2.87 9.34
N VAL A 204 -0.72 1.81 8.61
CA VAL A 204 0.39 0.91 8.94
C VAL A 204 1.73 1.64 8.79
N ARG A 205 1.91 2.37 7.67
CA ARG A 205 3.19 3.02 7.39
C ARG A 205 3.06 4.18 6.41
N TRP A 206 3.87 5.20 6.66
CA TRP A 206 4.06 6.33 5.75
C TRP A 206 5.24 6.07 4.82
N SER A 207 4.95 5.48 3.67
CA SER A 207 5.89 5.40 2.54
C SER A 207 5.65 6.60 1.62
N SER A 208 6.72 7.31 1.27
CA SER A 208 6.67 8.43 0.33
C SER A 208 7.00 7.96 -1.07
N VAL A 209 6.09 8.22 -2.00
CA VAL A 209 6.21 7.79 -3.38
C VAL A 209 6.67 8.97 -4.24
N PHE A 210 7.87 8.83 -4.81
CA PHE A 210 8.46 9.76 -5.77
C PHE A 210 8.37 9.14 -7.15
N TYR A 211 7.61 9.79 -8.02
CA TYR A 211 7.41 9.37 -9.39
C TYR A 211 8.08 10.35 -10.35
N VAL A 212 8.97 9.84 -11.21
CA VAL A 212 9.63 10.62 -12.26
C VAL A 212 9.08 10.19 -13.61
N GLU A 213 8.36 11.09 -14.30
CA GLU A 213 7.90 10.80 -15.65
C GLU A 213 9.09 10.74 -16.62
N SER A 214 9.01 9.81 -17.59
CA SER A 214 10.07 9.57 -18.55
C SER A 214 10.25 10.72 -19.53
N ILE A 215 11.49 10.91 -19.99
CA ILE A 215 11.86 11.96 -20.95
C ILE A 215 11.16 11.77 -22.29
N ALA A 216 10.86 10.53 -22.67
CA ALA A 216 10.14 10.21 -23.90
C ALA A 216 8.70 10.77 -23.92
N ARG A 217 8.16 11.18 -22.77
CA ARG A 217 6.81 11.73 -22.66
C ARG A 217 6.83 13.25 -22.70
N VAL A 218 6.82 13.81 -23.92
CA VAL A 218 6.85 15.27 -24.13
C VAL A 218 5.47 15.91 -23.99
N ARG A 219 4.43 15.30 -24.59
CA ARG A 219 3.10 15.93 -24.75
C ARG A 219 2.04 15.43 -23.77
N LYS A 220 2.12 14.16 -23.35
CA LYS A 220 1.12 13.49 -22.50
C LYS A 220 1.83 12.54 -21.54
N LEU A 221 1.37 12.51 -20.27
CA LEU A 221 1.84 11.55 -19.26
C LEU A 221 1.69 10.11 -19.75
N SER A 222 2.53 9.22 -19.25
CA SER A 222 2.37 7.77 -19.43
C SER A 222 1.05 7.30 -18.81
N LEU A 223 0.57 6.10 -19.15
CA LEU A 223 -0.64 5.56 -18.53
C LEU A 223 -0.44 5.39 -17.02
N SER A 224 0.70 4.84 -16.61
CA SER A 224 1.13 4.72 -15.22
C SER A 224 1.20 6.08 -14.54
N GLY A 225 1.86 7.07 -15.16
CA GLY A 225 1.99 8.42 -14.63
C GLY A 225 0.64 9.12 -14.51
N LEU A 226 -0.24 8.99 -15.51
CA LEU A 226 -1.60 9.54 -15.47
C LEU A 226 -2.43 8.92 -14.34
N LEU A 227 -2.32 7.60 -14.14
CA LEU A 227 -3.01 6.87 -13.07
C LEU A 227 -2.53 7.35 -11.70
N LEU A 228 -1.22 7.35 -11.46
CA LEU A 228 -0.61 7.79 -10.20
C LEU A 228 -0.91 9.26 -9.91
N TYR A 229 -0.92 10.11 -10.94
CA TYR A 229 -1.27 11.51 -10.83
C TYR A 229 -2.75 11.68 -10.43
N LYS A 230 -3.68 11.07 -11.18
CA LYS A 230 -5.12 11.21 -10.94
C LYS A 230 -5.56 10.63 -9.59
N LEU A 231 -5.04 9.45 -9.23
CA LEU A 231 -5.37 8.78 -7.97
C LEU A 231 -4.65 9.38 -6.75
N ARG A 232 -3.79 10.40 -6.94
CA ARG A 232 -2.97 11.02 -5.88
C ARG A 232 -2.16 10.00 -5.07
N ILE A 233 -1.66 8.97 -5.75
CA ILE A 233 -0.82 7.92 -5.16
C ILE A 233 0.61 8.43 -4.97
N ALA A 234 1.12 9.17 -5.97
CA ALA A 234 2.45 9.79 -5.88
C ALA A 234 2.40 11.02 -4.97
N ASP A 235 3.26 11.06 -3.96
CA ASP A 235 3.44 12.23 -3.09
C ASP A 235 4.18 13.34 -3.81
N GLN A 236 5.20 12.97 -4.60
CA GLN A 236 5.98 13.90 -5.41
C GLN A 236 5.99 13.38 -6.84
N PHE A 237 5.53 14.22 -7.76
CA PHE A 237 5.41 13.88 -9.17
C PHE A 237 6.29 14.82 -9.98
N PHE A 238 7.34 14.29 -10.61
CA PHE A 238 8.29 15.06 -11.40
C PHE A 238 8.07 14.89 -12.90
N VAL A 239 8.23 15.98 -13.64
CA VAL A 239 8.15 16.02 -15.09
C VAL A 239 9.39 16.71 -15.67
N GLN A 240 9.85 16.22 -16.81
CA GLN A 240 11.05 16.73 -17.48
C GLN A 240 10.75 17.78 -18.55
N TRP A 241 9.46 18.05 -18.83
CA TRP A 241 9.02 19.00 -19.85
C TRP A 241 8.14 20.11 -19.27
N PRO A 242 8.40 21.39 -19.56
CA PRO A 242 7.60 22.49 -19.03
C PRO A 242 6.17 22.47 -19.56
N GLN A 243 5.94 21.96 -20.77
CA GLN A 243 4.60 21.82 -21.35
C GLN A 243 3.72 20.86 -20.51
N LEU A 244 4.31 19.80 -19.96
CA LEU A 244 3.60 18.89 -19.06
C LEU A 244 3.27 19.58 -17.74
N GLN A 245 4.20 20.35 -17.17
CA GLN A 245 3.95 21.10 -15.95
C GLN A 245 2.77 22.06 -16.10
N ARG A 246 2.70 22.81 -17.22
CA ARG A 246 1.58 23.71 -17.52
C ARG A 246 0.24 22.97 -17.56
N LYS A 247 0.22 21.76 -18.07
CA LYS A 247 -0.98 20.92 -18.15
C LYS A 247 -1.35 20.24 -16.83
N TYR A 248 -0.34 19.97 -15.99
CA TYR A 248 -0.47 19.23 -14.74
C TYR A 248 0.19 20.04 -13.61
N PRO A 249 -0.50 21.04 -13.02
CA PRO A 249 0.12 22.02 -12.11
C PRO A 249 0.69 21.42 -10.82
N ARG A 250 0.20 20.25 -10.40
CA ARG A 250 0.76 19.50 -9.26
C ARG A 250 2.07 18.77 -9.57
N ALA A 251 2.50 18.75 -10.82
CA ALA A 251 3.78 18.16 -11.19
C ALA A 251 4.91 19.19 -11.01
N HIS A 252 6.05 18.74 -10.54
CA HIS A 252 7.25 19.55 -10.38
C HIS A 252 8.14 19.39 -11.61
N TYR A 253 8.42 20.50 -12.28
CA TYR A 253 9.36 20.51 -13.39
C TYR A 253 10.80 20.48 -12.87
N VAL A 254 11.60 19.55 -13.38
CA VAL A 254 12.99 19.32 -12.93
C VAL A 254 14.03 19.41 -14.05
N GLY A 255 13.60 19.72 -15.27
CA GLY A 255 14.49 19.75 -16.44
C GLY A 255 14.83 18.35 -16.97
N CYS A 256 15.85 18.29 -17.82
CA CYS A 256 16.37 17.04 -18.40
C CYS A 256 17.21 16.31 -17.36
N LEU A 257 16.80 15.11 -16.98
CA LEU A 257 17.50 14.25 -16.02
C LEU A 257 18.39 13.20 -16.71
N MET A 258 18.68 13.37 -18.00
CA MET A 258 19.55 12.52 -18.81
C MET A 258 20.85 13.25 -19.14
#